data_AF-A0A6M0JV32-F1
#
_entry.id   AF-A0A6M0JV32-F1
#
_cell.length_a   1.000
_cell.length_b   1.000
_cell.length_c   1.000
_cell.angle_alpha   90.00
_cell.angle_beta   90.00
_cell.angle_gamma   90.00
#
_symmetry.space_group_name_H-M   'P 1'
#
loop_
_entity.id
_entity.type
_entity.pdbx_description
1 polymer ?
#
loop_
_entity_poly.entity_id
_entity_poly.type
_entity_poly.pdbx_seq_one_letter_code
_entity_poly.pdbx_strand_id
1 'polypeptide(L)' 'MQSPKDSPIEACVERLCSKGCRQVRLDIATLEAGGDLPETRDLSAAQRAALLEELKQIMAVYGDSCRV' A
#
# COMPACT_ATOMS: atom_id res chain seq x y z
N MET A 1 -18.84 5.87 -17.22
CA MET A 1 -19.17 6.00 -15.79
C MET A 1 -18.19 5.12 -15.02
N GLN A 2 -17.09 5.68 -14.52
CA GLN A 2 -16.06 4.91 -13.81
C GLN A 2 -16.38 4.90 -12.31
N SER A 3 -16.21 3.71 -11.75
CA SER A 3 -16.80 3.15 -10.54
C SER A 3 -16.50 3.94 -9.26
N PRO A 4 -17.43 3.97 -8.28
CA PRO A 4 -17.15 4.46 -6.94
C PRO A 4 -16.12 3.54 -6.28
N LYS A 5 -14.86 3.94 -6.36
CA LYS A 5 -13.67 3.29 -5.83
C LYS A 5 -13.35 3.82 -4.42
N ASP A 6 -14.35 3.87 -3.56
CA ASP A 6 -14.22 4.31 -2.16
C ASP A 6 -13.73 3.16 -1.25
N SER A 7 -12.80 2.33 -1.73
CA SER A 7 -12.15 1.38 -0.83
C SER A 7 -11.04 2.10 -0.06
N PRO A 8 -11.05 2.11 1.28
CA PRO A 8 -10.02 2.78 2.07
C PRO A 8 -8.61 2.21 1.81
N ILE A 9 -8.55 1.01 1.22
CA ILE A 9 -7.34 0.39 0.69
C ILE A 9 -6.77 1.19 -0.48
N GLU A 10 -7.54 1.47 -1.55
CA GLU A 10 -7.08 2.23 -2.72
C GLU A 10 -6.62 3.64 -2.33
N ALA A 11 -7.38 4.34 -1.50
CA ALA A 11 -6.97 5.65 -0.98
C ALA A 11 -5.64 5.57 -0.19
N CYS A 12 -5.44 4.50 0.56
CA CYS A 12 -4.19 4.27 1.27
C CYS A 12 -3.03 3.96 0.31
N VAL A 13 -3.25 3.12 -0.70
CA VAL A 13 -2.29 2.83 -1.77
C VAL A 13 -1.83 4.12 -2.44
N GLU A 14 -2.76 4.98 -2.87
CA GLU A 14 -2.41 6.24 -3.54
C GLU A 14 -1.56 7.15 -2.65
N ARG A 15 -1.94 7.32 -1.37
CA ARG A 15 -1.14 8.09 -0.41
C ARG A 15 0.25 7.49 -0.25
N LEU A 16 0.37 6.18 -0.08
CA LEU A 16 1.66 5.51 0.09
C LEU A 16 2.50 5.66 -1.18
N CYS A 17 1.94 5.39 -2.36
CA CYS A 17 2.60 5.57 -3.65
C CYS A 17 3.08 7.00 -3.89
N SER A 18 2.32 8.01 -3.43
CA SER A 18 2.73 9.43 -3.54
C SER A 18 3.97 9.79 -2.72
N LYS A 19 4.29 9.03 -1.66
CA LYS A 19 5.52 9.20 -0.87
C LYS A 19 6.78 8.70 -1.61
N GLY A 20 6.60 7.85 -2.63
CA GLY A 20 7.66 7.30 -3.46
C GLY A 20 8.01 5.83 -3.17
N CYS A 21 8.51 5.12 -4.18
CA CYS A 21 8.80 3.67 -4.17
C CYS A 21 9.56 3.21 -2.90
N ARG A 22 10.56 3.96 -2.45
CA ARG A 22 11.41 3.58 -1.31
C ARG A 22 10.64 3.61 0.01
N GLN A 23 9.81 4.62 0.21
CA GLN A 23 9.01 4.74 1.42
C GLN A 23 7.93 3.66 1.47
N VAL A 24 7.28 3.38 0.33
CA VAL A 24 6.31 2.29 0.21
C VAL A 24 6.91 0.94 0.62
N ARG A 25 8.14 0.62 0.20
CA ARG A 25 8.82 -0.62 0.62
C ARG A 25 9.05 -0.70 2.12
N LEU A 26 9.43 0.42 2.76
CA LEU A 26 9.61 0.48 4.20
C LEU A 26 8.28 0.31 4.94
N ASP A 27 7.23 0.91 4.40
CA ASP A 27 5.87 0.84 4.94
C ASP A 27 5.35 -0.62 4.85
N ILE A 28 5.54 -1.31 3.71
CA ILE A 28 5.26 -2.74 3.54
C ILE A 28 6.04 -3.58 4.56
N ALA A 29 7.36 -3.38 4.67
CA ALA A 29 8.19 -4.13 5.61
C ALA A 29 7.77 -3.92 7.07
N THR A 30 7.34 -2.71 7.41
CA THR A 30 6.83 -2.38 8.75
C THR A 30 5.52 -3.11 9.02
N LEU A 31 4.59 -3.11 8.07
CA LEU A 31 3.33 -3.86 8.18
C LEU A 31 3.56 -5.37 8.26
N GLU A 32 4.52 -5.92 7.51
CA GLU A 32 4.91 -7.34 7.58
C GLU A 32 5.51 -7.73 8.93
N ALA A 33 6.25 -6.82 9.56
CA ALA A 33 6.78 -7.02 10.91
C ALA A 33 5.70 -6.95 12.00
N GLY A 34 4.43 -6.72 11.64
CA GLY A 34 3.33 -6.49 12.58
C GLY A 34 3.30 -5.07 13.13
N GLY A 35 4.03 -4.13 12.51
CA GLY A 35 4.03 -2.73 12.86
C GLY A 35 2.77 -2.01 12.39
N ASP A 36 2.42 -0.94 13.10
CA ASP A 36 1.30 -0.07 12.77
C ASP A 36 1.75 1.17 12.02
N LEU A 37 1.14 1.42 10.87
CA LEU A 37 1.32 2.69 10.15
C LEU A 37 0.14 3.62 10.41
N PRO A 38 0.37 4.93 10.57
CA PRO A 38 -0.70 5.90 10.73
C PRO A 38 -1.68 5.87 9.55
N GLU A 39 -1.21 5.58 8.34
CA GLU A 39 -2.03 5.45 7.14
C GLU A 39 -2.99 4.26 7.17
N THR A 40 -2.62 3.23 7.94
CA THR A 40 -3.36 1.97 8.05
C THR A 40 -4.10 1.83 9.38
N ARG A 41 -4.13 2.90 10.20
CA ARG A 41 -4.88 2.91 11.47
C ARG A 41 -6.38 2.79 11.26
N ASP A 42 -6.88 3.36 10.17
CA ASP A 42 -8.30 3.30 9.81
C ASP A 42 -8.69 1.96 9.18
N LEU A 43 -7.72 1.05 8.97
CA LEU A 43 -7.92 -0.26 8.36
C LEU A 43 -7.93 -1.36 9.43
N SER A 44 -8.89 -2.27 9.33
CA SER A 44 -8.89 -3.53 10.08
C SER A 44 -7.72 -4.43 9.68
N ALA A 45 -7.39 -5.42 10.51
CA ALA A 45 -6.32 -6.38 10.23
C ALA A 45 -6.51 -7.09 8.87
N ALA A 46 -7.75 -7.43 8.50
CA ALA A 46 -8.06 -8.03 7.21
C ALA A 46 -7.80 -7.05 6.05
N GLN A 47 -8.20 -5.79 6.20
CA GLN A 47 -7.95 -4.75 5.19
C GLN A 47 -6.46 -4.41 5.07
N ARG A 48 -5.70 -4.46 6.16
CA ARG A 48 -4.25 -4.30 6.14
C ARG A 48 -3.56 -5.42 5.38
N ALA A 49 -3.98 -6.66 5.59
CA ALA A 49 -3.45 -7.79 4.84
C ALA A 49 -3.74 -7.64 3.34
N ALA A 50 -4.97 -7.27 2.98
CA ALA A 50 -5.34 -7.00 1.58
C ALA A 50 -4.54 -5.82 0.98
N LEU A 51 -4.39 -4.72 1.72
CA LEU A 51 -3.57 -3.58 1.31
C LEU A 51 -2.10 -3.98 1.08
N LEU A 52 -1.56 -4.84 1.95
CA LEU A 52 -0.19 -5.31 1.84
C LEU A 52 0.01 -6.13 0.56
N GLU A 53 -0.93 -7.02 0.25
CA GLU A 53 -0.90 -7.79 -0.99
C GLU A 53 -1.04 -6.90 -2.24
N GLU A 54 -1.97 -5.96 -2.22
CA GLU A 54 -2.15 -4.94 -3.28
C GLU A 54 -0.86 -4.15 -3.52
N LEU A 55 -0.26 -3.61 -2.46
CA LEU A 55 1.00 -2.88 -2.53
C LEU A 55 2.12 -3.75 -3.10
N LYS A 56 2.23 -5.01 -2.67
CA LYS A 56 3.22 -5.95 -3.21
C LYS A 56 2.98 -6.27 -4.69
N GLN A 57 1.73 -6.46 -5.11
CA GLN A 57 1.37 -6.68 -6.52
C GLN A 57 1.72 -5.45 -7.38
N ILE A 58 1.35 -4.26 -6.92
CA ILE A 58 1.73 -2.99 -7.57
C ILE A 58 3.25 -2.89 -7.63
N MET A 59 3.96 -3.13 -6.53
CA MET A 59 5.43 -3.11 -6.52
C MET A 59 6.07 -4.21 -7.37
N ALA A 60 5.41 -5.33 -7.62
CA ALA A 60 5.89 -6.38 -8.51
C ALA A 60 5.75 -5.95 -9.98
N VAL A 61 4.64 -5.30 -10.33
CA VAL A 61 4.39 -4.76 -11.68
C VAL A 61 5.26 -3.52 -11.95
N TYR A 62 5.39 -2.62 -10.98
CA TYR A 62 6.21 -1.40 -11.06
C TYR A 62 7.68 -1.64 -10.69
N GLY A 63 8.02 -2.81 -10.15
CA GLY A 63 9.38 -3.19 -9.77
C GLY A 63 10.35 -3.24 -10.95
N ASP A 64 9.82 -3.46 -12.15
CA ASP A 64 10.57 -3.37 -13.41
C ASP A 64 10.87 -1.92 -13.80
N SER A 65 10.02 -0.97 -13.39
CA SER A 65 10.09 0.44 -13.76
C SER A 65 10.85 1.31 -12.73
N CYS A 66 10.96 0.87 -11.48
CA CYS A 66 11.72 1.60 -10.45
C CYS A 66 13.22 1.23 -10.53
N ARG A 67 13.85 1.60 -11.65
CA ARG A 67 15.31 1.63 -11.83
C ARG A 67 15.86 2.74 -10.93
N VAL A 68 16.46 2.36 -9.80
CA VAL A 68 17.30 3.25 -8.99
C VAL A 68 18.62 3.51 -9.72
#